data_AF-A0A286C1J1-F1
#
_entry.id   AF-A0A286C1J1-F1
#
_cell.length_a   1.000
_cell.length_b   1.000
_cell.length_c   1.000
_cell.angle_alpha   90.00
_cell.angle_beta   90.00
_cell.angle_gamma   90.00
#
_symmetry.space_group_name_H-M   'P 1'
#
loop_
_entity.id
_entity.type
_entity.pdbx_description
1 polymer ?
#
loop_
_entity_poly.entity_id
_entity_poly.type
_entity_poly.pdbx_seq_one_letter_code
_entity_poly.pdbx_strand_id
1 'polypeptide(L)'
;MKVKGLGRGLDALLAGDSESGKVAESLQNLKISLLQPGKYQPRTQMDKESLAELAESIRAQGVMQPVLVRPVSSGGYEIIAGERRWRAAQLAGLSEVPALIRHVPDESALAMSLIENIQRENLNPLEEAMGIQRLIKEFGMTHQAASEALGSSRSAVSNLLRLLNLPPPVQELLMQGKIDMGHSRALLSLPAAKQIEIANLVANKQLSVRETERLVHRIEHPVAQQHPKRDRDLLRLQENISAKLGTQVVINSGKKGKGTIVVHYNSLEQLDGILSLW
;
A
#
# COMPACT_ATOMS: atom_id res chain seq x y z
N MET A 1 -23.75 -20.54 -21.30
CA MET A 1 -23.74 -19.18 -20.70
C MET A 1 -22.53 -18.44 -21.26
N LYS A 2 -22.75 -17.30 -21.93
CA LYS A 2 -21.70 -16.52 -22.59
C LYS A 2 -20.92 -15.71 -21.55
N VAL A 3 -19.61 -15.92 -21.49
CA VAL A 3 -18.69 -15.19 -20.59
C VAL A 3 -18.57 -13.75 -21.09
N LYS A 4 -18.84 -12.83 -20.18
CA LYS A 4 -19.04 -11.40 -20.43
C LYS A 4 -17.67 -10.70 -20.33
N GLY A 5 -17.08 -10.43 -21.50
CA GLY A 5 -16.10 -9.38 -21.78
C GLY A 5 -14.95 -9.19 -20.80
N LEU A 6 -13.84 -9.90 -21.05
CA LEU A 6 -12.51 -9.46 -20.66
C LEU A 6 -12.25 -8.08 -21.30
N GLY A 7 -11.67 -7.15 -20.53
CA GLY A 7 -11.41 -5.80 -21.00
C GLY A 7 -10.53 -5.83 -22.24
N ARG A 8 -10.98 -5.15 -23.31
CA ARG A 8 -10.36 -5.07 -24.65
C ARG A 8 -8.84 -4.84 -24.71
N GLY A 9 -8.19 -4.42 -23.63
CA GLY A 9 -6.74 -4.24 -23.57
C GLY A 9 -5.94 -5.53 -23.35
N LEU A 10 -6.43 -6.48 -22.54
CA LEU A 10 -5.71 -7.74 -22.30
C LEU A 10 -6.02 -8.76 -23.41
N ASP A 11 -7.26 -8.82 -23.91
CA ASP A 11 -7.55 -9.61 -25.12
C ASP A 11 -6.84 -9.04 -26.36
N ALA A 12 -6.51 -7.75 -26.44
CA ALA A 12 -5.65 -7.27 -27.53
C ALA A 12 -4.17 -7.64 -27.33
N LEU A 13 -3.72 -7.83 -26.08
CA LEU A 13 -2.35 -8.23 -25.72
C LEU A 13 -2.15 -9.77 -25.64
N LEU A 14 -3.21 -10.53 -25.39
CA LEU A 14 -3.24 -12.00 -25.22
C LEU A 14 -4.08 -12.72 -26.29
N ALA A 15 -5.16 -12.10 -26.79
CA ALA A 15 -6.00 -12.63 -27.87
C ALA A 15 -5.64 -12.03 -29.24
N GLY A 16 -4.38 -11.62 -29.40
CA GLY A 16 -3.71 -11.60 -30.70
C GLY A 16 -3.34 -12.99 -31.21
N ASP A 17 -3.99 -14.08 -30.74
CA ASP A 17 -3.88 -15.40 -31.35
C ASP A 17 -4.93 -16.45 -30.90
N SER A 18 -6.17 -16.04 -30.60
CA SER A 18 -7.23 -17.03 -30.28
C SER A 18 -7.85 -17.71 -31.50
N GLU A 19 -7.47 -17.33 -32.72
CA GLU A 19 -7.71 -18.12 -33.92
C GLU A 19 -6.49 -18.04 -34.85
N SER A 20 -5.67 -19.10 -34.83
CA SER A 20 -4.61 -19.40 -35.83
C SER A 20 -3.22 -18.77 -35.61
N GLY A 21 -2.56 -19.06 -34.50
CA GLY A 21 -1.10 -18.91 -34.41
C GLY A 21 -0.52 -19.52 -33.14
N LYS A 22 0.32 -20.53 -33.29
CA LYS A 22 1.24 -20.91 -32.21
C LYS A 22 2.24 -19.77 -32.12
N VAL A 23 2.26 -18.99 -31.04
CA VAL A 23 3.43 -18.15 -30.72
C VAL A 23 4.62 -19.10 -30.76
N ALA A 24 5.49 -18.93 -31.75
CA ALA A 24 6.59 -19.85 -32.01
C ALA A 24 7.66 -19.68 -30.93
N GLU A 25 7.43 -20.32 -29.79
CA GLU A 25 8.43 -20.54 -28.76
C GLU A 25 9.41 -21.57 -29.30
N SER A 26 10.63 -21.13 -29.61
CA SER A 26 11.70 -22.02 -30.06
C SER A 26 12.83 -22.01 -29.06
N LEU A 27 13.12 -23.18 -28.50
CA LEU A 27 14.31 -23.40 -27.69
C LEU A 27 15.49 -23.62 -28.64
N GLN A 28 16.46 -22.73 -28.60
CA GLN A 28 17.66 -22.78 -29.45
C GLN A 28 18.91 -22.46 -28.65
N ASN A 29 20.04 -23.03 -29.04
CA ASN A 29 21.33 -22.59 -28.51
C ASN A 29 21.77 -21.35 -29.28
N LEU A 30 21.93 -20.23 -28.57
CA LEU A 30 22.35 -18.97 -29.15
C LEU A 30 23.76 -18.62 -28.73
N LYS A 31 24.54 -18.10 -29.69
CA LYS A 31 25.86 -17.54 -29.41
C LYS A 31 25.72 -16.41 -28.41
N ILE A 32 26.54 -16.46 -27.36
CA ILE A 32 26.52 -15.44 -26.30
C ILE A 32 26.77 -14.03 -26.86
N SER A 33 27.56 -13.91 -27.94
CA SER A 33 27.85 -12.64 -28.63
C SER A 33 26.65 -12.01 -29.33
N LEU A 34 25.60 -12.78 -29.63
CA LEU A 34 24.36 -12.28 -30.23
C LEU A 34 23.36 -11.80 -29.17
N LEU A 35 23.61 -12.06 -27.90
CA LEU A 35 22.75 -11.67 -26.78
C LEU A 35 23.20 -10.32 -26.23
N GLN A 36 22.25 -9.41 -26.05
CA GLN A 36 22.47 -8.10 -25.42
C GLN A 36 21.64 -7.97 -24.14
N PRO A 37 22.14 -7.21 -23.13
CA PRO A 37 21.40 -6.95 -21.91
C PRO A 37 20.12 -6.16 -22.22
N GLY A 38 19.06 -6.42 -21.44
CA GLY A 38 17.80 -5.71 -21.57
C GLY A 38 17.92 -4.24 -21.17
N LYS A 39 17.21 -3.36 -21.89
CA LYS A 39 17.25 -1.90 -21.67
C LYS A 39 16.79 -1.43 -20.27
N TYR A 40 16.17 -2.31 -19.48
CA TYR A 40 15.49 -2.00 -18.21
C TYR A 40 15.84 -2.97 -17.06
N GLN A 41 17.11 -3.28 -16.81
CA GLN A 41 17.52 -4.08 -15.64
C GLN A 41 18.27 -3.25 -14.59
N PRO A 42 17.61 -2.86 -13.48
CA PRO A 42 18.16 -1.94 -12.48
C PRO A 42 19.03 -2.63 -11.41
N ARG A 43 19.64 -3.80 -11.68
CA ARG A 43 20.57 -4.40 -10.69
C ARG A 43 21.88 -3.63 -10.68
N THR A 44 21.89 -2.52 -9.96
CA THR A 44 23.04 -1.61 -9.77
C THR A 44 24.17 -2.25 -8.98
N GLN A 45 23.93 -3.37 -8.28
CA GLN A 45 24.97 -4.16 -7.63
C GLN A 45 24.66 -5.64 -7.78
N MET A 46 25.28 -6.29 -8.77
CA MET A 46 25.39 -7.74 -8.75
C MET A 46 26.57 -8.10 -7.87
N ASP A 47 26.30 -8.80 -6.77
CA ASP A 47 27.31 -9.41 -5.95
C ASP A 47 28.20 -10.35 -6.81
N LYS A 48 29.51 -10.09 -6.80
CA LYS A 48 30.50 -10.76 -7.64
C LYS A 48 30.77 -12.19 -7.18
N GLU A 49 30.62 -12.45 -5.88
CA GLU A 49 30.89 -13.77 -5.28
C GLU A 49 29.81 -14.77 -5.71
N SER A 50 28.53 -14.43 -5.54
CA SER A 50 27.43 -15.28 -6.02
C SER A 50 27.37 -15.48 -7.54
N LEU A 51 28.00 -14.59 -8.32
CA LEU A 51 28.12 -14.76 -9.77
C LEU A 51 29.24 -15.76 -10.13
N ALA A 52 30.35 -15.76 -9.40
CA ALA A 52 31.46 -16.70 -9.58
C ALA A 52 31.05 -18.14 -9.24
N GLU A 53 30.32 -18.34 -8.14
CA GLU A 53 29.78 -19.66 -7.78
C GLU A 53 28.84 -20.22 -8.87
N LEU A 54 27.97 -19.36 -9.43
CA LEU A 54 27.09 -19.76 -10.53
C LEU A 54 27.89 -20.08 -11.80
N ALA A 55 28.99 -19.38 -12.06
CA ALA A 55 29.87 -19.66 -13.20
C ALA A 55 30.58 -21.01 -13.05
N GLU A 56 31.05 -21.38 -11.85
CA GLU A 56 31.59 -22.72 -11.58
C GLU A 56 30.54 -23.81 -11.81
N SER A 57 29.33 -23.63 -11.28
CA SER A 57 28.20 -24.54 -11.48
C SER A 57 27.87 -24.73 -12.97
N ILE A 58 27.80 -23.63 -13.73
CA ILE A 58 27.55 -23.65 -15.18
C ILE A 58 28.72 -24.29 -15.95
N ARG A 59 29.97 -24.12 -15.50
CA ARG A 59 31.11 -24.79 -16.14
C ARG A 59 31.05 -26.30 -15.98
N ALA A 60 30.57 -26.79 -14.83
CA ALA A 60 30.46 -28.22 -14.54
C ALA A 60 29.24 -28.88 -15.20
N GLN A 61 28.09 -28.20 -15.24
CA GLN A 61 26.80 -28.81 -15.61
C GLN A 61 26.10 -28.14 -16.81
N GLY A 62 26.65 -27.04 -17.32
CA GLY A 62 26.00 -26.21 -18.32
C GLY A 62 24.85 -25.37 -17.74
N VAL A 63 24.15 -24.66 -18.62
CA VAL A 63 23.01 -23.83 -18.22
C VAL A 63 21.75 -24.69 -18.19
N MET A 64 21.30 -25.04 -16.99
CA MET A 64 20.13 -25.92 -16.79
C MET A 64 18.79 -25.28 -17.17
N GLN A 65 18.61 -23.99 -16.89
CA GLN A 65 17.40 -23.25 -17.27
C GLN A 65 17.71 -22.27 -18.40
N PRO A 66 16.99 -22.32 -19.54
CA PRO A 66 17.24 -21.46 -20.67
C PRO A 66 16.98 -19.99 -20.36
N VAL A 67 17.75 -19.09 -20.99
CA VAL A 67 17.53 -17.65 -20.91
C VAL A 67 16.38 -17.24 -21.81
N LEU A 68 15.52 -16.31 -21.37
CA LEU A 68 14.40 -15.85 -22.18
C LEU A 68 14.85 -14.65 -23.01
N VAL A 69 14.69 -14.74 -24.32
CA VAL A 69 15.17 -13.72 -25.26
C VAL A 69 14.13 -13.39 -26.32
N ARG A 70 14.22 -12.18 -26.87
CA ARG A 70 13.47 -11.77 -28.07
C ARG A 70 14.43 -11.40 -29.20
N PRO A 71 14.07 -11.66 -30.46
CA PRO A 71 14.84 -11.15 -31.60
C PRO A 71 14.72 -9.63 -31.68
N VAL A 72 15.81 -8.96 -32.05
CA VAL A 72 15.83 -7.51 -32.35
C VAL A 72 16.15 -7.27 -33.82
N SER A 73 15.76 -6.09 -34.33
CA SER A 73 15.86 -5.73 -35.75
C SER A 73 17.28 -5.80 -36.34
N SER A 74 18.32 -5.80 -35.48
CA SER A 74 19.73 -5.90 -35.85
C SER A 74 20.24 -7.35 -36.02
N GLY A 75 19.37 -8.36 -35.95
CA GLY A 75 19.77 -9.78 -36.06
C GLY A 75 20.41 -10.35 -34.78
N GLY A 76 20.40 -9.58 -33.70
CA GLY A 76 20.74 -10.04 -32.34
C GLY A 76 19.49 -10.42 -31.54
N TYR A 77 19.68 -10.71 -30.26
CA TYR A 77 18.61 -11.00 -29.32
C TYR A 77 18.78 -10.22 -28.03
N GLU A 78 17.68 -9.69 -27.50
CA GLU A 78 17.65 -9.00 -26.22
C GLU A 78 17.18 -9.93 -25.10
N ILE A 79 17.88 -9.92 -23.97
CA ILE A 79 17.56 -10.73 -22.80
C ILE A 79 16.38 -10.10 -22.04
N ILE A 80 15.27 -10.82 -21.98
CA ILE A 80 14.09 -10.46 -21.18
C ILE A 80 14.26 -10.92 -19.74
N ALA A 81 14.74 -12.16 -19.54
CA ALA A 81 14.96 -12.75 -18.23
C ALA A 81 16.18 -13.68 -18.22
N GLY A 82 16.85 -13.75 -17.06
CA GLY A 82 18.02 -14.62 -16.87
C GLY A 82 19.39 -13.96 -17.08
N GLU A 83 19.52 -12.63 -16.91
CA GLU A 83 20.79 -11.91 -17.11
C GLU A 83 21.96 -12.48 -16.29
N ARG A 84 21.71 -12.93 -15.04
CA ARG A 84 22.74 -13.59 -14.21
C ARG A 84 23.27 -14.88 -14.83
N ARG A 85 22.41 -15.68 -15.46
CA ARG A 85 22.80 -16.94 -16.13
C ARG A 85 23.64 -16.65 -17.37
N TRP A 86 23.27 -15.64 -18.15
CA TRP A 86 24.06 -15.18 -19.29
C TRP A 86 25.44 -14.66 -18.89
N ARG A 87 25.52 -13.81 -17.85
CA ARG A 87 26.82 -13.32 -17.33
C ARG A 87 27.67 -14.44 -16.73
N ALA A 88 27.07 -15.36 -15.99
CA ALA A 88 27.79 -16.51 -15.44
C ALA A 88 28.26 -17.46 -16.56
N ALA A 89 27.49 -17.63 -17.64
CA ALA A 89 27.90 -18.39 -18.82
C ALA A 89 29.07 -17.72 -19.57
N GLN A 90 29.10 -16.38 -19.64
CA GLN A 90 30.26 -15.63 -20.14
C GLN A 90 31.51 -15.90 -19.30
N LEU A 91 31.39 -15.85 -17.97
CA LEU A 91 32.51 -16.13 -17.05
C LEU A 91 32.93 -17.60 -17.07
N ALA A 92 32.00 -18.52 -17.34
CA ALA A 92 32.29 -19.94 -17.51
C ALA A 92 33.01 -20.25 -18.83
N GLY A 93 33.05 -19.30 -19.78
CA GLY A 93 33.71 -19.46 -21.08
C GLY A 93 32.87 -20.21 -22.12
N LEU A 94 31.55 -20.30 -21.92
CA LEU A 94 30.66 -20.96 -22.87
C LEU A 94 30.55 -20.14 -24.17
N SER A 95 30.49 -20.81 -25.32
CA SER A 95 30.30 -20.15 -26.62
C SER A 95 28.83 -19.89 -26.92
N GLU A 96 27.96 -20.77 -26.42
CA GLU A 96 26.52 -20.77 -26.66
C GLU A 96 25.76 -21.02 -25.36
N VAL A 97 24.53 -20.51 -25.28
CA VAL A 97 23.61 -20.76 -24.16
C VAL A 97 22.25 -21.18 -24.68
N PRO A 98 21.56 -22.11 -23.99
CA PRO A 98 20.18 -22.45 -24.31
C PRO A 98 19.31 -21.23 -24.04
N ALA A 99 18.58 -20.81 -25.07
CA ALA A 99 17.72 -19.65 -25.04
C ALA A 99 16.35 -20.00 -25.58
N LEU A 100 15.32 -19.54 -24.86
CA LEU A 100 13.95 -19.60 -25.31
C LEU A 100 13.66 -18.31 -26.10
N ILE A 101 13.52 -18.43 -27.41
CA ILE A 101 13.22 -17.31 -28.30
C ILE A 101 11.71 -17.14 -28.32
N ARG A 102 11.24 -15.95 -27.92
CA ARG A 102 9.83 -15.59 -27.97
C ARG A 102 9.65 -14.36 -28.84
N HIS A 103 8.87 -14.51 -29.92
CA HIS A 103 8.44 -13.41 -30.75
C HIS A 103 7.31 -12.67 -30.05
N VAL A 104 7.69 -11.76 -29.16
CA VAL A 104 6.74 -10.91 -28.44
C VAL A 104 6.93 -9.47 -28.91
N PRO A 105 5.85 -8.72 -29.19
CA PRO A 105 5.95 -7.27 -29.33
C PRO A 105 6.71 -6.66 -28.16
N ASP A 106 7.42 -5.57 -28.43
CA ASP A 106 8.38 -5.01 -27.47
C ASP A 106 7.78 -4.74 -26.08
N GLU A 107 6.51 -4.38 -26.07
CA GLU A 107 5.72 -4.05 -24.90
C GLU A 107 5.32 -5.30 -24.09
N SER A 108 4.89 -6.39 -24.72
CA SER A 108 4.42 -7.56 -23.97
C SER A 108 5.55 -8.38 -23.34
N ALA A 109 6.75 -8.38 -23.92
CA ALA A 109 7.94 -8.98 -23.30
C ALA A 109 8.33 -8.26 -22.00
N LEU A 110 8.30 -6.93 -22.05
CA LEU A 110 8.63 -6.06 -20.92
C LEU A 110 7.57 -6.19 -19.81
N ALA A 111 6.29 -6.24 -20.18
CA ALA A 111 5.20 -6.49 -19.25
C ALA A 111 5.36 -7.85 -18.54
N MET A 112 5.72 -8.91 -19.28
CA MET A 112 5.97 -10.24 -18.70
C MET A 112 7.14 -10.23 -17.71
N SER A 113 8.26 -9.59 -18.06
CA SER A 113 9.42 -9.45 -17.15
C SER A 113 9.04 -8.68 -15.87
N LEU A 114 8.22 -7.64 -16.00
CA LEU A 114 7.74 -6.85 -14.88
C LEU A 114 6.80 -7.66 -13.97
N ILE A 115 5.89 -8.45 -14.54
CA ILE A 115 4.99 -9.35 -13.79
C ILE A 115 5.80 -10.38 -13.00
N GLU A 116 6.77 -11.05 -13.63
CA GLU A 116 7.65 -12.01 -12.95
C GLU A 116 8.43 -11.35 -11.81
N ASN A 117 8.91 -10.12 -12.02
CA ASN A 117 9.61 -9.37 -10.98
C ASN A 117 8.69 -9.06 -9.80
N ILE A 118 7.43 -8.67 -10.05
CA ILE A 118 6.42 -8.37 -9.02
C ILE A 118 6.03 -9.63 -8.22
N GLN A 119 6.01 -10.81 -8.84
CA GLN A 119 5.62 -12.07 -8.17
C GLN A 119 6.69 -12.64 -7.21
N ARG A 120 7.76 -11.90 -6.91
CA ARG A 120 8.80 -12.35 -5.97
C ARG A 120 8.35 -12.21 -4.51
N GLU A 121 8.60 -13.24 -3.71
CA GLU A 121 8.11 -13.36 -2.33
C GLU A 121 8.62 -12.30 -1.32
N ASN A 122 9.58 -11.44 -1.69
CA ASN A 122 10.23 -10.49 -0.78
C ASN A 122 10.12 -9.02 -1.20
N LEU A 123 9.15 -8.66 -2.05
CA LEU A 123 8.95 -7.27 -2.45
C LEU A 123 8.32 -6.42 -1.34
N ASN A 124 8.79 -5.18 -1.21
CA ASN A 124 8.09 -4.21 -0.39
C ASN A 124 6.73 -3.86 -1.02
N PRO A 125 5.65 -3.66 -0.24
CA PRO A 125 4.36 -3.27 -0.78
C PRO A 125 4.37 -2.00 -1.68
N LEU A 126 5.29 -1.07 -1.44
CA LEU A 126 5.47 0.10 -2.31
C LEU A 126 6.13 -0.25 -3.64
N GLU A 127 7.10 -1.18 -3.64
CA GLU A 127 7.74 -1.65 -4.88
C GLU A 127 6.74 -2.44 -5.74
N GLU A 128 5.92 -3.28 -5.11
CA GLU A 128 4.80 -3.96 -5.77
C GLU A 128 3.84 -2.95 -6.38
N ALA A 129 3.40 -1.94 -5.62
CA ALA A 129 2.52 -0.89 -6.11
C ALA A 129 3.14 -0.10 -7.28
N MET A 130 4.44 0.20 -7.23
CA MET A 130 5.16 0.86 -8.32
C MET A 130 5.20 -0.02 -9.57
N GLY A 131 5.48 -1.32 -9.43
CA GLY A 131 5.46 -2.27 -10.53
C GLY A 131 4.09 -2.33 -11.20
N ILE A 132 3.01 -2.42 -10.41
CA ILE A 132 1.63 -2.38 -10.91
C ILE A 132 1.35 -1.05 -11.62
N GLN A 133 1.79 0.08 -11.07
CA GLN A 133 1.56 1.38 -11.70
C GLN A 133 2.24 1.46 -13.07
N ARG A 134 3.43 0.89 -13.22
CA ARG A 134 4.14 0.79 -14.50
C ARG A 134 3.38 -0.10 -15.48
N LEU A 135 2.86 -1.27 -15.05
CA LEU A 135 2.00 -2.11 -15.89
C LEU A 135 0.80 -1.33 -16.48
N ILE A 136 0.18 -0.48 -15.68
CA ILE A 136 -0.97 0.33 -16.11
C ILE A 136 -0.56 1.49 -17.03
N LYS A 137 0.48 2.25 -16.65
CA LYS A 137 0.88 3.47 -17.36
C LYS A 137 1.66 3.19 -18.64
N GLU A 138 2.63 2.27 -18.58
CA GLU A 138 3.55 1.98 -19.69
C GLU A 138 2.94 0.99 -20.69
N PHE A 139 2.09 0.07 -20.24
CA PHE A 139 1.53 -1.01 -21.08
C PHE A 139 0.00 -0.93 -21.24
N GLY A 140 -0.61 0.16 -20.78
CA GLY A 140 -2.05 0.40 -20.91
C GLY A 140 -2.93 -0.65 -20.22
N MET A 141 -2.38 -1.45 -19.29
CA MET A 141 -3.16 -2.49 -18.63
C MET A 141 -4.26 -1.88 -17.76
N THR A 142 -5.43 -2.51 -17.77
CA THR A 142 -6.49 -2.15 -16.82
C THR A 142 -6.17 -2.72 -15.43
N HIS A 143 -6.79 -2.17 -14.39
CA HIS A 143 -6.65 -2.73 -13.03
C HIS A 143 -7.09 -4.20 -12.97
N GLN A 144 -8.09 -4.59 -13.77
CA GLN A 144 -8.58 -5.97 -13.85
C GLN A 144 -7.51 -6.89 -14.46
N ALA A 145 -6.96 -6.48 -15.61
CA ALA A 145 -5.93 -7.21 -16.31
C ALA A 145 -4.65 -7.39 -15.47
N ALA A 146 -4.21 -6.34 -14.78
CA ALA A 146 -3.07 -6.42 -13.85
C ALA A 146 -3.36 -7.37 -12.67
N SER A 147 -4.59 -7.37 -12.13
CA SER A 147 -4.95 -8.27 -11.03
C SER A 147 -4.97 -9.74 -11.42
N GLU A 148 -5.49 -10.06 -12.61
CA GLU A 148 -5.50 -11.41 -13.16
C GLU A 148 -4.08 -11.92 -13.41
N ALA A 149 -3.22 -11.10 -14.02
CA ALA A 149 -1.83 -11.44 -14.27
C ALA A 149 -1.02 -11.68 -12.99
N LEU A 150 -1.37 -11.01 -11.90
CA LEU A 150 -0.72 -11.15 -10.58
C LEU A 150 -1.37 -12.20 -9.68
N GLY A 151 -2.42 -12.90 -10.14
CA GLY A 151 -3.15 -13.87 -9.31
C GLY A 151 -3.81 -13.24 -8.08
N SER A 152 -4.10 -11.95 -8.11
CA SER A 152 -4.60 -11.15 -6.99
C SER A 152 -5.99 -10.60 -7.27
N SER A 153 -6.70 -10.15 -6.22
CA SER A 153 -8.00 -9.50 -6.42
C SER A 153 -7.84 -8.07 -6.94
N ARG A 154 -8.79 -7.60 -7.76
CA ARG A 154 -8.84 -6.21 -8.23
C ARG A 154 -8.80 -5.19 -7.08
N SER A 155 -9.41 -5.54 -5.94
CA SER A 155 -9.40 -4.70 -4.74
C SER A 155 -8.01 -4.67 -4.09
N ALA A 156 -7.29 -5.78 -4.04
CA ALA A 156 -5.90 -5.81 -3.54
C ALA A 156 -4.99 -4.90 -4.37
N VAL A 157 -5.01 -5.04 -5.70
CA VAL A 157 -4.29 -4.16 -6.65
C VAL A 157 -4.63 -2.68 -6.42
N SER A 158 -5.91 -2.36 -6.29
CA SER A 158 -6.33 -0.98 -6.07
C SER A 158 -5.86 -0.44 -4.70
N ASN A 159 -5.82 -1.29 -3.67
CA ASN A 159 -5.33 -0.90 -2.35
C ASN A 159 -3.82 -0.63 -2.37
N LEU A 160 -3.04 -1.46 -3.06
CA LEU A 160 -1.60 -1.26 -3.26
C LEU A 160 -1.31 0.07 -3.98
N LEU A 161 -1.98 0.31 -5.11
CA LEU A 161 -1.80 1.54 -5.88
C LEU A 161 -2.11 2.81 -5.08
N ARG A 162 -3.07 2.74 -4.14
CA ARG A 162 -3.40 3.89 -3.29
C ARG A 162 -2.29 4.27 -2.33
N LEU A 163 -1.39 3.36 -1.96
CA LEU A 163 -0.25 3.68 -1.10
C LEU A 163 0.69 4.70 -1.72
N LEU A 164 0.79 4.71 -3.06
CA LEU A 164 1.60 5.68 -3.79
C LEU A 164 1.10 7.12 -3.63
N ASN A 165 -0.14 7.31 -3.15
CA ASN A 165 -0.72 8.61 -2.84
C ASN A 165 -0.36 9.11 -1.42
N LEU A 166 0.29 8.28 -0.60
CA LEU A 166 0.77 8.70 0.72
C LEU A 166 1.93 9.70 0.56
N PRO A 167 2.07 10.68 1.46
CA PRO A 167 3.22 11.56 1.50
C PRO A 167 4.53 10.78 1.67
N PRO A 168 5.66 11.25 1.09
CA PRO A 168 6.95 10.58 1.17
C PRO A 168 7.37 10.17 2.60
N PRO A 169 7.18 10.99 3.65
CA PRO A 169 7.54 10.58 5.01
C PRO A 169 6.76 9.36 5.52
N VAL A 170 5.51 9.19 5.09
CA VAL A 170 4.67 8.03 5.48
C VAL A 170 5.08 6.80 4.70
N GLN A 171 5.40 6.97 3.40
CA GLN A 171 5.95 5.89 2.59
C GLN A 171 7.26 5.36 3.17
N GLU A 172 8.15 6.24 3.65
CA GLU A 172 9.41 5.87 4.27
C GLU A 172 9.20 5.04 5.56
N LEU A 173 8.23 5.41 6.40
CA LEU A 173 7.88 4.62 7.59
C LEU A 173 7.37 3.21 7.22
N LEU A 174 6.61 3.09 6.13
CA LEU A 174 6.15 1.80 5.60
C LEU A 174 7.32 0.99 5.04
N MET A 175 8.26 1.63 4.33
CA MET A 175 9.46 0.97 3.81
C MET A 175 10.33 0.41 4.93
N GLN A 176 10.46 1.15 6.03
CA GLN A 176 11.22 0.74 7.21
C GLN A 176 10.50 -0.31 8.07
N GLY A 177 9.26 -0.71 7.73
CA GLY A 177 8.45 -1.64 8.51
C GLY A 177 7.99 -1.09 9.86
N LYS A 178 8.05 0.24 10.07
CA LYS A 178 7.56 0.89 11.30
C LYS A 178 6.04 1.00 11.35
N ILE A 179 5.42 0.96 10.18
CA ILE A 179 3.98 0.86 10.01
C ILE A 179 3.68 -0.21 8.96
N ASP A 180 2.51 -0.80 9.07
CA ASP A 180 2.06 -1.87 8.18
C ASP A 180 1.16 -1.33 7.08
N MET A 181 0.90 -2.17 6.09
CA MET A 181 -0.10 -1.92 5.06
C MET A 181 -1.49 -1.54 5.60
N GLY A 182 -1.93 -2.17 6.70
CA GLY A 182 -3.20 -1.83 7.35
C GLY A 182 -3.20 -0.41 7.91
N HIS A 183 -2.11 -0.01 8.58
CA HIS A 183 -1.91 1.33 9.10
C HIS A 183 -1.95 2.36 7.95
N SER A 184 -1.13 2.14 6.93
CA SER A 184 -1.05 2.99 5.74
C SER A 184 -2.40 3.18 5.05
N ARG A 185 -3.21 2.11 4.97
CA ARG A 185 -4.56 2.19 4.40
C ARG A 185 -5.52 3.03 5.23
N ALA A 186 -5.47 2.93 6.55
CA ALA A 186 -6.31 3.74 7.43
C ALA A 186 -6.00 5.23 7.28
N LEU A 187 -4.73 5.59 7.06
CA LEU A 187 -4.31 6.98 6.92
C LEU A 187 -4.83 7.64 5.63
N LEU A 188 -5.07 6.88 4.56
CA LEU A 188 -5.43 7.42 3.24
C LEU A 188 -6.69 8.29 3.21
N SER A 189 -7.58 8.19 4.20
CA SER A 189 -8.77 9.04 4.28
C SER A 189 -8.48 10.45 4.83
N LEU A 190 -7.35 10.62 5.52
CA LEU A 190 -6.97 11.89 6.14
C LEU A 190 -6.26 12.84 5.15
N PRO A 191 -6.26 14.16 5.40
CA PRO A 191 -5.40 15.10 4.68
C PRO A 191 -3.91 14.83 4.92
N ALA A 192 -3.04 15.16 3.95
CA ALA A 192 -1.61 14.84 3.97
C ALA A 192 -0.88 15.23 5.28
N ALA A 193 -1.15 16.43 5.83
CA ALA A 193 -0.56 16.87 7.09
C ALA A 193 -0.93 15.94 8.27
N LYS A 194 -2.19 15.52 8.33
CA LYS A 194 -2.69 14.59 9.36
C LYS A 194 -2.18 13.17 9.13
N GLN A 195 -2.00 12.74 7.89
CA GLN A 195 -1.37 11.44 7.60
C GLN A 195 0.02 11.35 8.21
N ILE A 196 0.85 12.39 8.04
CA ILE A 196 2.22 12.43 8.59
C ILE A 196 2.19 12.45 10.13
N GLU A 197 1.34 13.29 10.74
CA GLU A 197 1.20 13.38 12.19
C GLU A 197 0.81 12.03 12.81
N ILE A 198 -0.23 11.39 12.27
CA ILE A 198 -0.75 10.13 12.80
C ILE A 198 0.19 8.96 12.47
N ALA A 199 0.83 8.92 11.31
CA ALA A 199 1.83 7.89 10.99
C ALA A 199 2.98 7.87 12.01
N ASN A 200 3.52 9.06 12.34
CA ASN A 200 4.57 9.18 13.36
C ASN A 200 4.06 8.75 14.74
N LEU A 201 2.82 9.09 15.09
CA LEU A 201 2.21 8.65 16.34
C LEU A 201 2.08 7.12 16.41
N VAL A 202 1.62 6.48 15.33
CA VAL A 202 1.49 5.02 15.21
C VAL A 202 2.85 4.36 15.35
N ALA A 203 3.87 4.85 14.63
CA ALA A 203 5.23 4.32 14.69
C ALA A 203 5.84 4.45 16.10
N ASN A 204 5.65 5.60 16.76
CA ASN A 204 6.22 5.86 18.09
C ASN A 204 5.50 5.10 19.22
N LYS A 205 4.17 4.96 19.12
CA LYS A 205 3.36 4.29 20.15
C LYS A 205 3.08 2.82 19.85
N GLN A 206 3.56 2.30 18.71
CA GLN A 206 3.31 0.94 18.23
C GLN A 206 1.82 0.59 18.28
N LEU A 207 0.98 1.51 17.80
CA LEU A 207 -0.47 1.29 17.78
C LEU A 207 -0.80 0.13 16.84
N SER A 208 -1.82 -0.64 17.19
CA SER A 208 -2.38 -1.65 16.29
C SER A 208 -3.20 -1.01 15.15
N VAL A 209 -3.43 -1.78 14.08
CA VAL A 209 -4.22 -1.33 12.92
C VAL A 209 -5.62 -0.90 13.37
N ARG A 210 -6.25 -1.66 14.27
CA ARG A 210 -7.58 -1.37 14.81
C ARG A 210 -7.60 -0.07 15.64
N GLU A 211 -6.55 0.19 16.41
CA GLU A 211 -6.45 1.45 17.18
C GLU A 211 -6.25 2.64 16.25
N THR A 212 -5.46 2.45 15.19
CA THR A 212 -5.25 3.46 14.15
C THR A 212 -6.54 3.76 13.40
N GLU A 213 -7.30 2.75 12.98
CA GLU A 213 -8.63 2.92 12.36
C GLU A 213 -9.59 3.68 13.28
N ARG A 214 -9.63 3.35 14.58
CA ARG A 214 -10.46 4.08 15.56
C ARG A 214 -10.03 5.53 15.73
N LEU A 215 -8.72 5.79 15.73
CA LEU A 215 -8.17 7.14 15.84
C LEU A 215 -8.52 7.97 14.60
N VAL A 216 -8.32 7.42 13.41
CA VAL A 216 -8.71 8.04 12.13
C VAL A 216 -10.21 8.32 12.12
N HIS A 217 -11.04 7.35 12.46
CA HIS A 217 -12.50 7.52 12.49
C HIS A 217 -12.93 8.64 13.43
N ARG A 218 -12.28 8.79 14.60
CA ARG A 218 -12.57 9.88 15.56
C ARG A 218 -12.17 11.26 15.02
N ILE A 219 -11.11 11.33 14.20
CA ILE A 219 -10.65 12.57 13.56
C ILE A 219 -11.61 12.96 12.43
N GLU A 220 -12.08 12.01 11.63
CA GLU A 220 -13.02 12.25 10.54
C GLU A 220 -14.44 12.55 11.04
N HIS A 221 -14.84 11.91 12.14
CA HIS A 221 -16.13 12.11 12.79
C HIS A 221 -15.89 12.67 14.19
N PRO A 222 -15.53 13.97 14.31
CA PRO A 222 -15.45 14.61 15.61
C PRO A 222 -16.86 14.56 16.20
N VAL A 223 -17.07 13.65 17.14
CA VAL A 223 -18.30 13.61 17.92
C VAL A 223 -18.36 14.96 18.59
N ALA A 224 -19.35 15.78 18.21
CA ALA A 224 -19.62 17.02 18.91
C ALA A 224 -19.72 16.65 20.38
N GLN A 225 -18.76 17.11 21.18
CA GLN A 225 -18.88 17.00 22.63
C GLN A 225 -20.19 17.70 22.95
N GLN A 226 -21.22 16.92 23.27
CA GLN A 226 -22.42 17.46 23.86
C GLN A 226 -21.96 17.99 25.22
N HIS A 227 -21.54 19.25 25.25
CA HIS A 227 -21.69 20.02 26.47
C HIS A 227 -23.17 19.87 26.82
N PRO A 228 -23.52 19.29 27.98
CA PRO A 228 -24.91 19.24 28.38
C PRO A 228 -25.41 20.68 28.29
N LYS A 229 -26.42 20.93 27.45
CA LYS A 229 -27.12 22.22 27.42
C LYS A 229 -27.49 22.48 28.88
N ARG A 230 -26.81 23.44 29.53
CA ARG A 230 -27.21 23.90 30.85
C ARG A 230 -28.67 24.31 30.70
N ASP A 231 -29.53 23.57 31.36
CA ASP A 231 -30.97 23.71 31.24
C ASP A 231 -31.34 25.15 31.65
N ARG A 232 -31.97 25.92 30.76
CA ARG A 232 -32.29 27.33 31.04
C ARG A 232 -33.22 27.45 32.25
N ASP A 233 -34.00 26.40 32.50
CA ASP A 233 -34.88 26.31 33.65
C ASP A 233 -34.12 26.08 34.95
N LEU A 234 -33.01 25.33 34.93
CA LEU A 234 -32.12 25.19 36.09
C LEU A 234 -31.39 26.49 36.41
N LEU A 235 -30.98 27.25 35.39
CA LEU A 235 -30.37 28.58 35.60
C LEU A 235 -31.37 29.57 36.21
N ARG A 236 -32.61 29.62 35.71
CA ARG A 236 -33.69 30.43 36.31
C ARG A 236 -34.02 30.00 37.73
N LEU A 237 -34.06 28.69 38.00
CA LEU A 237 -34.30 28.16 39.34
C LEU A 237 -33.16 28.54 40.28
N GLN A 238 -31.91 28.47 39.81
CA GLN A 238 -30.74 28.88 40.56
C GLN A 238 -30.77 30.38 40.90
N GLU A 239 -31.09 31.25 39.94
CA GLU A 239 -31.23 32.70 40.15
C GLU A 239 -32.36 33.01 41.15
N ASN A 240 -33.51 32.36 41.02
CA ASN A 240 -34.66 32.57 41.92
C ASN A 240 -34.37 32.15 43.37
N ILE A 241 -33.70 31.01 43.56
CA ILE A 241 -33.34 30.53 44.90
C ILE A 241 -32.23 31.41 45.47
N SER A 242 -31.26 31.81 44.65
CA SER A 242 -30.18 32.73 45.05
C SER A 242 -30.73 34.10 45.48
N ALA A 243 -31.71 34.65 44.76
CA ALA A 243 -32.36 35.91 45.10
C ALA A 243 -33.16 35.83 46.42
N LYS A 244 -33.82 34.69 46.70
CA LYS A 244 -34.56 34.49 47.96
C LYS A 244 -33.65 34.28 49.17
N LEU A 245 -32.56 33.53 49.00
CA LEU A 245 -31.64 33.18 50.08
C LEU A 245 -30.52 34.21 50.28
N GLY A 246 -30.42 35.23 49.41
CA GLY A 246 -29.36 36.25 49.46
C GLY A 246 -27.94 35.68 49.35
N THR A 247 -27.79 34.48 48.79
CA THR A 247 -26.56 33.70 48.76
C THR A 247 -26.35 33.06 47.39
N GLN A 248 -25.09 32.73 47.08
CA GLN A 248 -24.78 32.02 45.84
C GLN A 248 -25.21 30.56 45.97
N VAL A 249 -26.17 30.17 45.13
CA VAL A 249 -26.69 28.80 45.08
C VAL A 249 -26.22 28.15 43.79
N VAL A 250 -25.80 26.89 43.85
CA VAL A 250 -25.42 26.07 42.70
C VAL A 250 -26.30 24.83 42.68
N ILE A 251 -27.02 24.63 41.57
CA ILE A 251 -27.87 23.45 41.38
C ILE A 251 -27.17 22.49 40.42
N ASN A 252 -26.69 21.37 40.95
CA ASN A 252 -26.13 20.29 40.14
C ASN A 252 -27.19 19.20 39.95
N SER A 253 -27.73 19.11 38.73
CA SER A 253 -28.65 18.03 38.36
C SER A 253 -27.88 16.79 37.90
N GLY A 254 -28.21 15.65 38.49
CA GLY A 254 -27.76 14.32 38.09
C GLY A 254 -28.79 13.61 37.20
N LYS A 255 -28.51 12.35 36.85
CA LYS A 255 -29.43 11.55 36.03
C LYS A 255 -30.70 11.16 36.83
N LYS A 256 -31.85 11.07 36.14
CA LYS A 256 -33.15 10.63 36.69
C LYS A 256 -33.69 11.49 37.86
N GLY A 257 -33.64 12.82 37.74
CA GLY A 257 -34.27 13.73 38.72
C GLY A 257 -33.58 13.81 40.08
N LYS A 258 -32.43 13.15 40.26
CA LYS A 258 -31.57 13.31 41.44
C LYS A 258 -30.65 14.51 41.24
N GLY A 259 -30.36 15.27 42.29
CA GLY A 259 -29.44 16.40 42.22
C GLY A 259 -28.99 16.85 43.60
N THR A 260 -28.04 17.77 43.62
CA THR A 260 -27.55 18.41 44.84
C THR A 260 -27.68 19.92 44.70
N ILE A 261 -28.21 20.55 45.74
CA ILE A 261 -28.22 22.01 45.88
C ILE A 261 -27.08 22.36 46.83
N VAL A 262 -26.15 23.19 46.37
CA VAL A 262 -25.04 23.71 47.18
C VAL A 262 -25.33 25.18 47.46
N VAL A 263 -25.40 25.54 48.74
CA VAL A 263 -25.61 26.92 49.18
C VAL A 263 -24.31 27.41 49.79
N HIS A 264 -23.71 28.45 49.20
CA HIS A 264 -22.51 29.07 49.72
C HIS A 264 -22.89 30.20 50.69
N TYR A 265 -22.38 30.12 51.92
CA TYR A 265 -22.51 31.16 52.94
C TYR A 265 -21.13 31.68 53.32
N ASN A 266 -21.06 32.96 53.69
CA ASN A 266 -19.83 33.68 54.02
C ASN A 266 -19.65 33.89 55.54
N SER A 267 -20.68 33.62 56.35
CA SER A 267 -20.61 33.69 57.82
C SER A 267 -21.57 32.68 58.48
N LEU A 268 -21.29 32.30 59.73
CA LEU A 268 -22.17 31.42 60.51
C LEU A 268 -23.54 32.07 60.80
N GLU A 269 -23.58 33.39 61.01
CA GLU A 269 -24.83 34.14 61.14
C GLU A 269 -25.70 34.06 59.86
N GLN A 270 -25.06 34.05 58.69
CA GLN A 270 -25.76 33.87 57.42
C GLN A 270 -26.30 32.45 57.25
N LEU A 271 -25.57 31.44 57.74
CA LEU A 271 -26.05 30.05 57.78
C LEU A 271 -27.28 29.93 58.69
N ASP A 272 -27.26 30.53 59.88
CA ASP A 272 -28.40 30.55 60.80
C ASP A 272 -29.61 31.27 60.18
N GLY A 273 -29.37 32.39 59.48
CA GLY A 273 -30.40 33.09 58.70
C GLY A 273 -31.05 32.21 57.63
N ILE A 274 -30.25 31.44 56.89
CA ILE A 274 -30.75 30.50 55.87
C ILE A 274 -31.58 29.38 56.50
N LEU A 275 -31.12 28.82 57.62
CA LEU A 275 -31.82 27.74 58.34
C LEU A 275 -33.15 28.21 58.94
N SER A 276 -33.26 29.48 59.32
CA SER A 276 -34.50 30.07 59.87
C SER A 276 -35.62 30.30 58.85
N LEU A 277 -35.29 30.27 57.55
CA LEU A 277 -36.21 30.49 56.44
C LEU A 277 -36.88 29.19 55.94
N TRP A 278 -36.60 28.05 56.60
CA TRP A 278 -37.07 26.72 56.22
C TRP A 278 -38.22 26.23 57.10
#